data_AF-A0A953EBI5-F1
#
_entry.id   AF-A0A953EBI5-F1
#
_cell.length_a   1.000
_cell.length_b   1.000
_cell.length_c   1.000
_cell.angle_alpha   90.00
_cell.angle_beta   90.00
_cell.angle_gamma   90.00
#
_symmetry.space_group_name_H-M   'P 1'
#
loop_
_entity.id
_entity.type
_entity.pdbx_description
1 polymer ?
#
loop_
_entity_poly.entity_id
_entity_poly.type
_entity_poly.pdbx_seq_one_letter_code
_entity_poly.pdbx_strand_id
1 'polypeptide(L)'
;MSGFASTKDLADKQISFEELGPGLYGYTAEGDPNSGVVIGDDSVLVVDAQATPSMARDVIARIRQVTDKPIRHIVLSHYHAVRVLGAS
;
A
#
# COMPACT_ATOMS: atom_id res chain seq x y z
N MET A 1 -9.55 -29.93 6.77
CA MET A 1 -8.35 -29.07 6.59
C MET A 1 -8.83 -27.63 6.60
N SER A 2 -8.18 -26.74 7.37
CA SER A 2 -8.41 -25.30 7.19
C SER A 2 -7.93 -24.91 5.80
N GLY A 3 -8.78 -24.27 5.00
CA GLY A 3 -8.37 -23.70 3.72
C GLY A 3 -7.29 -22.61 3.92
N PHE A 4 -6.58 -22.27 2.84
CA PHE A 4 -5.66 -21.13 2.84
C PHE A 4 -6.45 -19.86 3.21
N ALA A 5 -5.91 -19.02 4.10
CA ALA A 5 -6.62 -17.89 4.70
C ALA A 5 -7.29 -16.96 3.66
N SER A 6 -6.66 -16.78 2.49
CA SER A 6 -7.14 -15.92 1.40
C SER A 6 -8.26 -16.51 0.55
N THR A 7 -8.50 -17.84 0.57
CA THR A 7 -9.48 -18.49 -0.33
C THR A 7 -10.93 -18.05 -0.11
N LYS A 8 -11.22 -17.42 1.04
CA LYS A 8 -12.56 -16.94 1.39
C LYS A 8 -12.67 -15.41 1.45
N ASP A 9 -11.58 -14.71 1.14
CA ASP A 9 -11.50 -13.25 1.22
C ASP A 9 -11.83 -12.64 -0.15
N LEU A 10 -13.12 -12.68 -0.50
CA LEU A 10 -13.64 -12.27 -1.82
C LEU A 10 -14.54 -11.03 -1.75
N ALA A 11 -14.79 -10.52 -0.54
CA ALA A 11 -15.60 -9.33 -0.36
C ALA A 11 -14.78 -8.07 -0.70
N ASP A 12 -15.45 -7.06 -1.25
CA ASP A 12 -14.86 -5.74 -1.37
C ASP A 12 -14.57 -5.20 0.03
N LYS A 13 -13.32 -4.79 0.25
CA LYS A 13 -12.88 -4.19 1.51
C LYS A 13 -12.91 -2.67 1.39
N GLN A 14 -13.33 -2.01 2.46
CA GLN A 14 -13.20 -0.57 2.54
C GLN A 14 -11.73 -0.16 2.67
N ILE A 15 -11.28 0.72 1.78
CA ILE A 15 -9.94 1.30 1.82
C ILE A 15 -9.93 2.52 2.73
N SER A 16 -9.01 2.57 3.69
CA SER A 16 -8.64 3.78 4.42
C SER A 16 -7.25 4.28 4.01
N PHE A 17 -7.10 5.60 3.96
CA PHE A 17 -5.81 6.27 3.76
C PHE A 17 -5.72 7.41 4.76
N GLU A 18 -5.02 7.17 5.87
CA GLU A 18 -5.06 8.02 7.06
C GLU A 18 -3.66 8.53 7.40
N GLU A 19 -3.58 9.78 7.86
CA GLU A 19 -2.34 10.34 8.41
C GLU A 19 -2.16 9.86 9.85
N LEU A 20 -1.11 9.08 10.09
CA LEU A 20 -0.77 8.49 11.40
C LEU A 20 0.13 9.42 12.22
N GLY A 21 0.80 10.36 11.55
CA GLY A 21 1.66 11.39 12.09
C GLY A 21 2.13 12.30 10.94
N PRO A 22 2.79 13.44 11.21
CA PRO A 22 3.14 14.41 10.18
C PRO A 22 3.87 13.78 8.99
N GLY A 23 3.23 13.74 7.82
CA GLY A 23 3.79 13.15 6.60
C GLY A 23 3.87 11.61 6.57
N LEU A 24 3.27 10.93 7.55
CA LEU A 24 3.22 9.48 7.68
C LEU A 24 1.80 9.00 7.43
N TYR A 25 1.59 8.20 6.38
CA TYR A 25 0.26 7.69 6.04
C TYR A 25 0.21 6.17 6.04
N GLY A 26 -0.92 5.64 6.51
CA GLY A 26 -1.30 4.24 6.39
C GLY A 26 -2.39 4.07 5.35
N TYR A 27 -2.13 3.23 4.33
CA TYR A 27 -3.15 2.68 3.46
C TYR A 27 -3.56 1.31 4.00
N THR A 28 -4.84 1.08 4.29
CA THR A 28 -5.32 -0.24 4.76
C THR A 28 -6.60 -0.65 4.04
N ALA A 29 -6.75 -1.95 3.80
CA ALA A 29 -7.98 -2.57 3.34
C ALA A 29 -8.53 -3.47 4.46
N GLU A 30 -9.16 -2.84 5.47
CA GLU A 30 -9.66 -3.52 6.69
C GLU A 30 -8.60 -4.43 7.38
N GLY A 31 -7.36 -3.97 7.37
CA GLY A 31 -6.23 -4.64 8.03
C GLY A 31 -5.29 -5.44 7.11
N ASP A 32 -5.70 -5.83 5.90
CA ASP A 32 -4.80 -6.38 4.87
C ASP A 32 -5.44 -6.41 3.47
N PRO A 33 -4.73 -6.03 2.38
CA PRO A 33 -3.34 -5.56 2.33
C PRO A 33 -3.15 -4.11 2.82
N ASN A 34 -1.96 -3.83 3.36
CA ASN A 34 -1.55 -2.50 3.82
C ASN A 34 -0.33 -2.00 3.05
N SER A 35 -0.25 -0.68 2.88
CA SER A 35 0.96 0.02 2.44
C SER A 35 1.26 1.19 3.38
N GLY A 36 2.55 1.40 3.68
CA GLY A 36 3.01 2.57 4.40
C GLY A 36 3.50 3.66 3.44
N VAL A 37 3.32 4.93 3.78
CA VAL A 37 3.81 6.06 2.99
C VAL A 37 4.52 7.05 3.90
N VAL A 38 5.74 7.43 3.54
CA VAL A 38 6.53 8.45 4.22
C VAL A 38 6.83 9.57 3.24
N ILE A 39 6.32 10.77 3.50
CA ILE A 39 6.59 11.97 2.73
C ILE A 39 7.83 12.65 3.34
N GLY A 40 8.99 12.43 2.73
CA GLY A 40 10.23 13.11 3.09
C GLY A 40 10.35 14.48 2.42
N ASP A 41 11.49 15.15 2.63
CA ASP A 41 11.74 16.49 2.08
C ASP A 41 11.73 16.51 0.56
N ASP A 42 12.43 15.57 -0.09
CA ASP A 42 12.62 15.55 -1.55
C ASP A 42 11.74 14.54 -2.31
N SER A 43 11.25 13.50 -1.63
CA SER A 43 10.52 12.41 -2.26
C SER A 43 9.68 11.61 -1.27
N VAL A 44 8.81 10.78 -1.83
CA VAL A 44 7.99 9.81 -1.09
C VAL A 44 8.66 8.45 -1.12
N LEU A 45 8.67 7.79 0.04
CA LEU A 45 8.97 6.38 0.21
C LEU A 45 7.65 5.62 0.44
N VAL A 46 7.49 4.49 -0.24
CA VAL A 46 6.36 3.56 -0.04
C VAL A 46 6.88 2.26 0.57
N VAL A 47 6.15 1.72 1.54
CA VAL A 47 6.37 0.39 2.12
C VAL A 47 5.30 -0.54 1.60
N ASP A 48 5.71 -1.61 0.92
CA ASP A 48 4.89 -2.63 0.28
C ASP A 48 4.02 -2.16 -0.90
N ALA A 49 4.00 -2.96 -1.97
CA ALA A 49 3.55 -2.59 -3.31
C ALA A 49 2.14 -3.06 -3.68
N GLN A 50 1.40 -3.71 -2.77
CA GLN A 50 0.16 -4.44 -3.08
C GLN A 50 0.38 -5.67 -3.98
N ALA A 51 -0.70 -6.44 -4.20
CA ALA A 51 -0.66 -7.70 -4.94
C ALA A 51 -0.62 -7.55 -6.47
N THR A 52 -1.09 -6.43 -7.02
CA THR A 52 -1.21 -6.21 -8.47
C THR A 52 -0.87 -4.78 -8.85
N PRO A 53 -0.42 -4.52 -10.09
CA PRO A 53 -0.19 -3.15 -10.57
C PRO A 53 -1.43 -2.25 -10.50
N SER A 54 -2.63 -2.82 -10.64
CA SER A 54 -3.87 -2.05 -10.51
C SER A 54 -4.08 -1.55 -9.08
N MET A 55 -3.81 -2.40 -8.08
CA MET A 55 -3.92 -2.02 -6.67
C MET A 55 -2.81 -1.03 -6.27
N ALA A 56 -1.59 -1.22 -6.78
CA ALA A 56 -0.49 -0.28 -6.58
C ALA A 56 -0.81 1.13 -7.12
N ARG A 57 -1.53 1.21 -8.26
CA ARG A 57 -1.99 2.49 -8.81
C ARG A 57 -2.98 3.22 -7.90
N ASP A 58 -3.81 2.50 -7.13
CA ASP A 58 -4.68 3.15 -6.15
C ASP A 58 -3.85 3.82 -5.05
N VAL A 59 -2.84 3.13 -4.51
CA VAL A 59 -1.90 3.71 -3.53
C VAL A 59 -1.25 4.98 -4.08
N ILE A 60 -0.77 4.95 -5.33
CA ILE A 60 -0.21 6.14 -5.99
C ILE A 60 -1.25 7.25 -6.10
N ALA A 61 -2.50 6.94 -6.46
CA ALA A 61 -3.57 7.93 -6.55
C ALA A 61 -3.88 8.55 -5.18
N ARG A 62 -3.89 7.78 -4.10
CA ARG A 62 -4.04 8.29 -2.72
C ARG A 62 -2.89 9.21 -2.32
N ILE A 63 -1.64 8.81 -2.60
CA ILE A 63 -0.46 9.65 -2.34
C ILE A 63 -0.56 11.00 -3.06
N ARG A 64 -1.06 11.00 -4.31
CA ARG A 64 -1.23 12.22 -5.11
C ARG A 64 -2.29 13.17 -4.60
N GLN A 65 -3.16 12.74 -3.69
CA GLN A 65 -4.12 13.64 -3.02
C GLN A 65 -3.47 14.48 -1.92
N VAL A 66 -2.30 14.05 -1.41
CA VAL A 66 -1.64 14.69 -0.26
C VAL A 66 -0.27 15.27 -0.59
N THR A 67 0.34 14.90 -1.72
CA THR A 67 1.60 15.50 -2.17
C THR A 67 1.90 15.33 -3.66
N ASP A 68 2.52 16.35 -4.24
CA ASP A 68 3.07 16.34 -5.59
C ASP A 68 4.54 15.87 -5.64
N LYS A 69 5.16 15.58 -4.48
CA LYS A 69 6.54 15.11 -4.43
C LYS A 69 6.72 13.80 -5.21
N PRO A 70 7.86 13.59 -5.88
CA PRO A 70 8.10 12.38 -6.65
C PRO A 70 8.14 11.15 -5.72
N ILE A 71 7.51 10.05 -6.12
CA ILE A 71 7.64 8.76 -5.45
C ILE A 71 8.90 8.11 -6.02
N ARG A 72 9.92 7.88 -5.18
CA ARG A 72 11.24 7.42 -5.64
C ARG A 72 11.73 6.11 -5.04
N HIS A 73 11.24 5.79 -3.84
CA HIS A 73 11.72 4.64 -3.10
C HIS A 73 10.57 3.71 -2.75
N ILE A 74 10.83 2.41 -2.86
CA ILE A 74 9.94 1.38 -2.37
C ILE A 74 10.73 0.43 -1.47
N VAL A 75 10.17 0.11 -0.31
CA VAL A 75 10.69 -0.90 0.61
C VAL A 75 9.71 -2.06 0.58
N LEU A 76 10.21 -3.25 0.27
CA LEU A 76 9.42 -4.47 0.24
C LEU A 76 9.75 -5.28 1.49
N SER A 77 8.77 -5.43 2.38
CA SER A 77 8.99 -6.00 3.71
C SER A 77 9.33 -7.49 3.68
N HIS A 78 8.74 -8.25 2.76
CA HIS A 78 9.00 -9.67 2.54
C HIS A 78 8.45 -10.15 1.18
N TYR A 79 8.74 -11.40 0.82
CA TYR A 79 8.53 -11.95 -0.52
C TYR A 79 7.07 -12.27 -0.91
N HIS A 80 6.09 -12.10 -0.02
CA HIS A 80 4.71 -12.51 -0.32
C HIS A 80 4.10 -11.64 -1.41
N ALA A 81 3.23 -12.27 -2.21
CA ALA A 81 2.63 -11.65 -3.40
C ALA A 81 1.99 -10.29 -3.10
N VAL A 82 1.25 -10.22 -1.99
CA VAL A 82 0.54 -9.03 -1.51
C VAL A 82 1.47 -7.86 -1.13
N ARG A 83 2.79 -8.09 -1.03
CA ARG A 83 3.79 -7.06 -0.76
C ARG A 83 4.62 -6.68 -1.97
N VAL A 84 4.85 -7.59 -2.91
CA VAL A 84 5.88 -7.42 -3.95
C VAL A 84 5.33 -7.24 -5.35
N LEU A 85 4.27 -7.97 -5.73
CA LEU A 85 3.95 -8.13 -7.16
C LEU A 85 3.37 -6.87 -7.82
N GLY A 86 2.81 -5.95 -7.04
CA GLY A 86 2.36 -4.65 -7.56
C GLY A 86 3.50 -3.71 -7.99
N ALA A 87 4.76 -4.03 -7.69
CA ALA A 87 5.94 -3.28 -8.12
C ALA A 87 6.39 -3.59 -9.57
N SER A 88 5.46 -4.03 -10.42
CA SER A 88 5.71 -4.46 -11.81
C SER A 88 5.14 -3.53 -12.88
#